data_AF-A0A2E8BCM4-F1
#
_entry.id   AF-A0A2E8BCM4-F1
#
_cell.length_a   1.000
_cell.length_b   1.000
_cell.length_c   1.000
_cell.angle_alpha   90.00
_cell.angle_beta   90.00
_cell.angle_gamma   90.00
#
_symmetry.space_group_name_H-M   'P 1'
#
loop_
_entity.id
_entity.type
_entity.pdbx_description
1 polymer ?
#
loop_
_entity_poly.entity_id
_entity_poly.type
_entity_poly.pdbx_seq_one_letter_code
_entity_poly.pdbx_strand_id
1 'polypeptide(L)'
;AEAMLKQFPNVRVVCHDEGVEGEFRIRNLRVLSSRNNDSTTETTYKEHGYEFQINPAEVYFSGRLSTQRKSTFEAVKSFKQTKSRPLVVCDPYAGVGPSLALLHSNAELVSASYVNDMNPSAKRLLAANMEKFHQMRKQGGEYFVDCMDARELVTARPQYAGCADVLLVNLPHDGIEHLPELLPLLKDEETLVCGWTIVDRETDVLSNLYTQVQDSKRSIQTYDIQEIKGFSTTKAMYRYELILSRLNNR
;
A
#
# COMPACT_ATOMS: atom_id res chain seq x y z
N ALA A 1 1.85 20.32 25.40
CA ALA A 1 1.74 20.76 23.99
C ALA A 1 2.63 21.97 23.70
N GLU A 2 2.53 23.07 24.45
CA GLU A 2 3.35 24.28 24.23
C GLU A 2 4.87 24.02 24.23
N ALA A 3 5.36 23.17 25.14
CA ALA A 3 6.78 22.80 25.18
C ALA A 3 7.24 22.12 23.88
N MET A 4 6.40 21.28 23.26
CA MET A 4 6.71 20.63 21.98
C MET A 4 6.76 21.66 20.85
N LEU A 5 5.82 22.62 20.83
CA LEU A 5 5.86 23.70 19.84
C LEU A 5 7.14 24.55 20.01
N LYS A 6 7.52 24.90 21.25
CA LYS A 6 8.77 25.64 21.52
C LYS A 6 10.02 24.86 21.08
N GLN A 7 10.07 23.56 21.35
CA GLN A 7 11.20 22.70 21.01
C GLN A 7 11.32 22.42 19.50
N PHE A 8 10.20 22.24 18.81
CA PHE A 8 10.17 21.84 17.41
C PHE A 8 9.57 22.97 16.55
N PRO A 9 10.41 23.87 16.00
CA PRO A 9 9.93 25.05 15.29
C PRO A 9 9.09 24.74 14.05
N ASN A 10 9.36 23.60 13.40
CA ASN A 10 8.65 23.14 12.21
C ASN A 10 7.33 22.43 12.53
N VAL A 11 7.02 22.15 13.81
CA VAL A 11 5.74 21.56 14.20
C VAL A 11 4.69 22.67 14.26
N ARG A 12 3.67 22.51 13.42
CA ARG A 12 2.52 23.42 13.32
C ARG A 12 1.41 23.09 14.31
N VAL A 13 1.11 21.80 14.48
CA VAL A 13 0.00 21.29 15.31
C VAL A 13 0.49 20.13 16.18
N VAL A 14 0.03 20.09 17.43
CA VAL A 14 0.27 19.00 18.38
C VAL A 14 -1.06 18.40 18.77
N CYS A 15 -1.22 17.10 18.55
CA CYS A 15 -2.43 16.35 18.88
C CYS A 15 -2.15 15.30 19.96
N HIS A 16 -3.18 14.99 20.74
CA HIS A 16 -3.27 13.77 21.52
C HIS A 16 -3.80 12.67 20.59
N ASP A 17 -3.06 11.55 20.50
CA ASP A 17 -3.43 10.37 19.69
C ASP A 17 -4.19 9.40 20.58
N GLU A 18 -5.51 9.32 20.39
CA GLU A 18 -6.42 8.47 21.17
C GLU A 18 -6.56 7.07 20.54
N GLY A 19 -5.74 6.78 19.53
CA GLY A 19 -5.68 5.48 18.87
C GLY A 19 -6.29 5.51 17.48
N VAL A 20 -6.56 4.31 16.96
CA VAL A 20 -7.08 4.08 15.61
C VAL A 20 -8.46 3.44 15.72
N GLU A 21 -9.44 4.00 15.04
CA GLU A 21 -10.85 3.62 15.16
C GLU A 21 -11.51 3.38 13.79
N GLY A 22 -12.58 2.59 13.81
CA GLY A 22 -13.44 2.33 12.67
C GLY A 22 -12.82 1.47 11.56
N GLU A 23 -13.66 1.18 10.56
CA GLU A 23 -13.31 0.38 9.39
C GLU A 23 -12.18 1.01 8.56
N PHE A 24 -12.17 2.34 8.42
CA PHE A 24 -11.13 3.08 7.70
C PHE A 24 -9.84 3.31 8.51
N ARG A 25 -9.78 2.80 9.75
CA ARG A 25 -8.60 2.85 10.61
C ARG A 25 -8.06 4.28 10.76
N ILE A 26 -8.95 5.24 10.97
CA ILE A 26 -8.60 6.66 11.10
C ILE A 26 -8.10 6.91 12.52
N ARG A 27 -7.09 7.78 12.68
CA ARG A 27 -6.62 8.17 14.02
C ARG A 27 -7.60 9.14 14.66
N ASN A 28 -7.99 8.84 15.90
CA ASN A 28 -8.74 9.79 16.71
C ASN A 28 -7.76 10.81 17.31
N LEU A 29 -7.69 11.99 16.69
CA LEU A 29 -6.73 13.03 17.05
C LEU A 29 -7.42 14.23 17.69
N ARG A 30 -7.12 14.48 18.97
CA ARG A 30 -7.58 15.69 19.66
C ARG A 30 -6.49 16.75 19.63
N VAL A 31 -6.75 17.88 18.97
CA VAL A 31 -5.78 18.99 18.90
C VAL A 31 -5.57 19.58 20.30
N LEU A 32 -4.30 19.64 20.74
CA LEU A 32 -3.92 20.21 22.03
C LEU A 32 -3.38 21.64 21.88
N SER A 33 -2.70 21.94 20.79
CA SER A 33 -2.16 23.27 20.51
C SER A 33 -1.77 23.39 19.03
N SER A 34 -1.86 24.59 18.49
CA SER A 34 -1.43 24.93 17.13
C SER A 34 -0.74 26.29 17.07
N ARG A 35 0.07 26.50 16.04
CA ARG A 35 0.63 27.80 15.67
C ARG A 35 -0.34 28.55 14.78
N ASN A 36 -0.38 29.88 14.91
CA ASN A 36 -1.15 30.77 14.04
C ASN A 36 -2.64 30.42 13.95
N ASN A 37 -3.20 29.79 14.98
CA ASN A 37 -4.56 29.26 15.01
C ASN A 37 -4.87 28.24 13.90
N ASP A 38 -3.85 27.62 13.30
CA ASP A 38 -4.03 26.60 12.27
C ASP A 38 -4.03 25.19 12.89
N SER A 39 -5.23 24.67 13.12
CA SER A 39 -5.47 23.34 13.67
C SER A 39 -5.65 22.24 12.63
N THR A 40 -5.46 22.49 11.32
CA THR A 40 -5.61 21.40 10.33
C THR A 40 -4.59 20.29 10.60
N THR A 41 -5.00 19.04 10.46
CA THR A 41 -4.13 17.87 10.54
C THR A 41 -3.52 17.52 9.18
N GLU A 42 -4.03 18.10 8.08
CA GLU A 42 -3.43 17.96 6.76
C GLU A 42 -2.02 18.54 6.74
N THR A 43 -1.07 17.76 6.22
CA THR A 43 0.34 18.14 6.20
C THR A 43 1.08 17.43 5.08
N THR A 44 2.24 17.98 4.73
CA THR A 44 3.17 17.34 3.79
C THR A 44 4.12 16.42 4.56
N TYR A 45 4.11 15.14 4.20
CA TYR A 45 5.05 14.16 4.70
C TYR A 45 6.20 13.97 3.73
N LYS A 46 7.42 13.84 4.25
CA LYS A 46 8.63 13.60 3.46
C LYS A 46 9.18 12.22 3.75
N GLU A 47 9.44 11.45 2.70
CA GLU A 47 10.02 10.12 2.80
C GLU A 47 10.80 9.76 1.53
N HIS A 48 11.98 9.16 1.70
CA HIS A 48 12.83 8.67 0.60
C HIS A 48 13.09 9.69 -0.52
N GLY A 49 13.14 10.98 -0.17
CA GLY A 49 13.34 12.08 -1.13
C GLY A 49 12.06 12.56 -1.83
N TYR A 50 10.89 11.99 -1.50
CA TYR A 50 9.59 12.40 -2.00
C TYR A 50 8.80 13.14 -0.93
N GLU A 51 7.87 13.97 -1.39
CA GLU A 51 6.96 14.70 -0.51
C GLU A 51 5.52 14.50 -0.99
N PHE A 52 4.60 14.19 -0.09
CA PHE A 52 3.20 13.96 -0.43
C PHE A 52 2.26 14.39 0.70
N GLN A 53 1.02 14.73 0.35
CA GLN A 53 0.02 15.19 1.31
C GLN A 53 -0.58 14.02 2.08
N ILE A 54 -0.76 14.20 3.37
CA ILE A 54 -1.45 13.26 4.26
C ILE A 54 -2.43 14.04 5.13
N ASN A 55 -3.49 13.38 5.59
CA ASN A 55 -4.30 13.87 6.69
C ASN A 55 -4.54 12.72 7.68
N PRO A 56 -3.76 12.63 8.78
CA PRO A 56 -3.82 11.51 9.70
C PRO A 56 -5.15 11.42 10.47
N ALA A 57 -5.96 12.48 10.48
CA ALA A 57 -7.30 12.48 11.07
C ALA A 57 -8.41 12.08 10.09
N GLU A 58 -8.09 11.82 8.81
CA GLU A 58 -9.06 11.42 7.78
C GLU A 58 -8.67 10.13 7.06
N VAL A 59 -7.37 9.82 6.98
CA VAL A 59 -6.85 8.69 6.22
C VAL A 59 -5.76 8.01 7.03
N TYR A 60 -5.81 6.67 7.10
CA TYR A 60 -4.75 5.91 7.74
C TYR A 60 -3.40 6.18 7.05
N PHE A 61 -2.43 6.59 7.86
CA PHE A 61 -1.05 6.73 7.43
C PHE A 61 -0.10 6.38 8.59
N SER A 62 1.00 5.71 8.26
CA SER A 62 2.06 5.39 9.21
C SER A 62 3.44 5.64 8.60
N GLY A 63 4.13 6.64 9.14
CA GLY A 63 5.55 6.88 8.85
C GLY A 63 6.46 5.75 9.34
N ARG A 64 5.97 4.92 10.29
CA ARG A 64 6.73 3.74 10.77
C ARG A 64 6.86 2.64 9.72
N LEU A 65 6.11 2.72 8.62
CA LEU A 65 6.17 1.78 7.50
C LEU A 65 7.14 2.23 6.38
N SER A 66 7.95 3.26 6.63
CA SER A 66 8.91 3.80 5.66
C SER A 66 9.89 2.74 5.12
N THR A 67 10.50 1.97 6.03
CA THR A 67 11.41 0.87 5.66
C THR A 67 10.68 -0.22 4.88
N GLN A 68 9.45 -0.53 5.28
CA GLN A 68 8.62 -1.54 4.62
C GLN A 68 8.32 -1.16 3.17
N ARG A 69 7.95 0.10 2.90
CA ARG A 69 7.78 0.61 1.53
C ARG A 69 9.05 0.57 0.71
N LYS A 70 10.21 0.84 1.32
CA LYS A 70 11.52 0.68 0.65
C LYS A 70 11.80 -0.78 0.29
N SER A 71 11.49 -1.73 1.17
CA SER A 71 11.62 -3.17 0.86
C SER A 71 10.72 -3.58 -0.30
N THR A 72 9.45 -3.14 -0.33
CA THR A 72 8.56 -3.37 -1.48
C THR A 72 9.15 -2.81 -2.78
N PHE A 73 9.71 -1.61 -2.74
CA PHE A 73 10.37 -1.03 -3.91
C PHE A 73 11.54 -1.90 -4.42
N GLU A 74 12.40 -2.43 -3.54
CA GLU A 74 13.50 -3.30 -3.96
C GLU A 74 13.02 -4.66 -4.50
N ALA A 75 11.93 -5.21 -3.95
CA ALA A 75 11.31 -6.43 -4.45
C ALA A 75 10.75 -6.24 -5.86
N VAL A 76 10.00 -5.16 -6.08
CA VAL A 76 9.46 -4.80 -7.40
C VAL A 76 10.57 -4.52 -8.40
N LYS A 77 11.65 -3.87 -7.97
CA LYS A 77 12.83 -3.63 -8.81
C LYS A 77 13.54 -4.92 -9.21
N SER A 78 13.70 -5.87 -8.28
CA SER A 78 14.27 -7.18 -8.56
C SER A 78 13.38 -7.96 -9.54
N PHE A 79 12.07 -8.00 -9.29
CA PHE A 79 11.12 -8.65 -10.20
C PHE A 79 11.10 -8.03 -11.59
N LYS A 80 11.21 -6.70 -11.73
CA LYS A 80 11.30 -6.03 -13.04
C LYS A 80 12.46 -6.56 -13.90
N GLN A 81 13.52 -7.10 -13.32
CA GLN A 81 14.65 -7.67 -14.08
C GLN A 81 14.25 -8.91 -14.89
N THR A 82 13.16 -9.59 -14.52
CA THR A 82 12.62 -10.74 -15.27
C THR A 82 11.74 -10.30 -16.45
N LYS A 83 11.45 -8.99 -16.58
CA LYS A 83 10.59 -8.43 -17.61
C LYS A 83 11.38 -7.50 -18.55
N SER A 84 11.07 -7.56 -19.83
CA SER A 84 11.66 -6.68 -20.86
C SER A 84 11.01 -5.29 -20.95
N ARG A 85 10.00 -5.03 -20.12
CA ARG A 85 9.22 -3.79 -20.09
C ARG A 85 9.00 -3.31 -18.65
N PRO A 86 8.68 -2.03 -18.43
CA PRO A 86 8.17 -1.57 -17.14
C PRO A 86 6.90 -2.32 -16.72
N LEU A 87 6.67 -2.36 -15.41
CA LEU A 87 5.60 -3.12 -14.76
C LEU A 87 4.32 -2.30 -14.65
N VAL A 88 3.19 -3.00 -14.62
CA VAL A 88 1.92 -2.44 -14.15
C VAL A 88 1.73 -2.83 -12.69
N VAL A 89 1.49 -1.85 -11.82
CA VAL A 89 1.30 -2.05 -10.37
C VAL A 89 -0.16 -1.79 -10.01
N CYS A 90 -0.75 -2.65 -9.19
CA CYS A 90 -2.03 -2.41 -8.54
C CYS A 90 -1.88 -2.35 -7.02
N ASP A 91 -2.38 -1.31 -6.37
CA ASP A 91 -2.45 -1.15 -4.92
C ASP A 91 -3.92 -0.90 -4.53
N PRO A 92 -4.68 -1.97 -4.21
CA PRO A 92 -6.11 -1.83 -3.92
C PRO A 92 -6.43 -1.17 -2.57
N TYR A 93 -5.41 -0.99 -1.72
CA TYR A 93 -5.48 -0.41 -0.36
C TYR A 93 -4.46 0.72 -0.21
N ALA A 94 -4.43 1.62 -1.18
CA ALA A 94 -3.36 2.59 -1.34
C ALA A 94 -3.33 3.66 -0.24
N GLY A 95 -4.44 3.92 0.46
CA GLY A 95 -4.58 5.08 1.34
C GLY A 95 -4.27 6.36 0.57
N VAL A 96 -3.23 7.08 1.00
CA VAL A 96 -2.71 8.29 0.32
C VAL A 96 -1.66 7.99 -0.76
N GLY A 97 -1.43 6.72 -1.08
CA GLY A 97 -0.51 6.25 -2.11
C GLY A 97 1.00 6.27 -1.76
N PRO A 98 1.44 6.06 -0.51
CA PRO A 98 2.84 6.30 -0.15
C PRO A 98 3.84 5.35 -0.84
N SER A 99 3.44 4.11 -1.16
CA SER A 99 4.28 3.17 -1.92
C SER A 99 4.54 3.66 -3.36
N LEU A 100 3.58 4.40 -3.93
CA LEU A 100 3.63 4.88 -5.31
C LEU A 100 4.62 6.04 -5.47
N ALA A 101 5.00 6.72 -4.39
CA ALA A 101 6.07 7.72 -4.44
C ALA A 101 7.37 7.14 -5.01
N LEU A 102 7.78 5.95 -4.56
CA LEU A 102 8.95 5.24 -5.06
C LEU A 102 8.69 4.51 -6.38
N LEU A 103 7.51 3.90 -6.51
CA LEU A 103 7.16 3.02 -7.63
C LEU A 103 6.74 3.82 -8.87
N HIS A 104 5.65 4.59 -8.78
CA HIS A 104 5.07 5.30 -9.90
C HIS A 104 5.97 6.44 -10.41
N SER A 105 6.76 7.09 -9.56
CA SER A 105 7.66 8.17 -10.03
C SER A 105 8.80 7.63 -10.90
N ASN A 106 9.08 6.32 -10.88
CA ASN A 106 10.14 5.69 -11.67
C ASN A 106 9.58 5.09 -12.98
N ALA A 107 9.69 5.85 -14.08
CA ALA A 107 9.14 5.45 -15.37
C ALA A 107 9.79 4.20 -16.01
N GLU A 108 11.05 3.90 -15.68
CA GLU A 108 11.72 2.67 -16.14
C GLU A 108 11.30 1.43 -15.35
N LEU A 109 10.68 1.64 -14.19
CA LEU A 109 10.19 0.58 -13.31
C LEU A 109 8.71 0.31 -13.52
N VAL A 110 7.88 1.36 -13.57
CA VAL A 110 6.42 1.26 -13.62
C VAL A 110 5.88 2.05 -14.81
N SER A 111 5.12 1.41 -15.70
CA SER A 111 4.41 2.07 -16.81
C SER A 111 3.04 2.57 -16.39
N ALA A 112 2.32 1.82 -15.57
CA ALA A 112 0.98 2.18 -15.11
C ALA A 112 0.72 1.80 -13.65
N SER A 113 -0.15 2.56 -12.98
CA SER A 113 -0.56 2.30 -11.61
C SER A 113 -2.08 2.35 -11.43
N TYR A 114 -2.66 1.28 -10.90
CA TYR A 114 -4.07 1.19 -10.53
C TYR A 114 -4.14 1.28 -9.00
N VAL A 115 -4.67 2.38 -8.49
CA VAL A 115 -4.76 2.62 -7.04
C VAL A 115 -6.21 2.75 -6.61
N ASN A 116 -6.54 2.17 -5.47
CA ASN A 116 -7.85 2.23 -4.88
C ASN A 116 -7.73 2.39 -3.37
N ASP A 117 -8.74 2.99 -2.76
CA ASP A 117 -8.98 2.88 -1.33
C ASP A 117 -10.48 2.98 -1.05
N MET A 118 -10.98 2.21 -0.08
CA MET A 118 -12.40 2.22 0.26
C MET A 118 -12.81 3.50 1.01
N ASN A 119 -11.87 4.17 1.68
CA ASN A 119 -12.13 5.41 2.40
C ASN A 119 -12.32 6.58 1.41
N PRO A 120 -13.52 7.18 1.32
CA PRO A 120 -13.77 8.30 0.41
C PRO A 120 -12.91 9.54 0.72
N SER A 121 -12.49 9.71 1.97
CA SER A 121 -11.60 10.82 2.37
C SER A 121 -10.20 10.67 1.79
N ALA A 122 -9.77 9.44 1.47
CA ALA A 122 -8.49 9.18 0.84
C ALA A 122 -8.43 9.65 -0.61
N LYS A 123 -9.56 9.61 -1.33
CA LYS A 123 -9.62 9.86 -2.78
C LYS A 123 -8.95 11.17 -3.21
N ARG A 124 -9.26 12.28 -2.51
CA ARG A 124 -8.68 13.60 -2.84
C ARG A 124 -7.16 13.59 -2.69
N LEU A 125 -6.66 13.08 -1.56
CA LEU A 125 -5.23 13.06 -1.25
C LEU A 125 -4.49 12.08 -2.16
N LEU A 126 -5.05 10.89 -2.38
CA LEU A 126 -4.50 9.88 -3.29
C LEU A 126 -4.36 10.42 -4.70
N ALA A 127 -5.42 11.04 -5.25
CA ALA A 127 -5.38 11.63 -6.59
C ALA A 127 -4.34 12.76 -6.70
N ALA A 128 -4.30 13.68 -5.72
CA ALA A 128 -3.33 14.76 -5.71
C ALA A 128 -1.88 14.26 -5.60
N ASN A 129 -1.65 13.22 -4.79
CA ASN A 129 -0.33 12.60 -4.66
C ASN A 129 0.08 11.85 -5.92
N MET A 130 -0.84 11.09 -6.53
CA MET A 130 -0.56 10.40 -7.80
C MET A 130 -0.24 11.37 -8.93
N GLU A 131 -0.99 12.46 -9.06
CA GLU A 131 -0.67 13.54 -10.01
C GLU A 131 0.74 14.09 -9.77
N LYS A 132 1.10 14.36 -8.51
CA LYS A 132 2.44 14.84 -8.16
C LYS A 132 3.53 13.82 -8.54
N PHE A 133 3.33 12.54 -8.23
CA PHE A 133 4.27 11.48 -8.60
C PHE A 133 4.38 11.34 -10.12
N HIS A 134 3.26 11.50 -10.83
CA HIS A 134 3.20 11.45 -12.28
C HIS A 134 3.99 12.59 -12.93
N GLN A 135 3.85 13.82 -12.43
CA GLN A 135 4.60 14.99 -12.89
C GLN A 135 6.12 14.88 -12.70
N MET A 136 6.58 14.03 -11.77
CA MET A 136 8.01 13.76 -11.56
C MET A 136 8.61 12.81 -12.61
N ARG A 137 7.77 12.17 -13.44
CA ARG A 137 8.22 11.21 -14.45
C ARG A 137 8.87 11.93 -15.63
N LYS A 138 9.98 11.37 -16.11
CA LYS A 138 10.68 11.86 -17.31
C LYS A 138 10.05 11.42 -18.63
N GLN A 139 9.20 10.39 -18.57
CA GLN A 139 8.57 9.73 -19.71
C GLN A 139 7.11 9.48 -19.36
N GLY A 140 6.29 9.15 -20.37
CA GLY A 140 4.87 8.87 -20.19
C GLY A 140 4.56 7.76 -19.19
N GLY A 141 3.29 7.52 -18.99
CA GLY A 141 2.75 6.51 -18.09
C GLY A 141 1.30 6.82 -17.79
N GLU A 142 0.65 5.95 -17.04
CA GLU A 142 -0.78 6.11 -16.74
C GLU A 142 -1.03 5.82 -15.27
N TYR A 143 -2.05 6.45 -14.70
CA TYR A 143 -2.54 6.04 -13.40
C TYR A 143 -4.06 6.18 -13.35
N PHE A 144 -4.67 5.30 -12.56
CA PHE A 144 -6.11 5.21 -12.38
C PHE A 144 -6.40 5.21 -10.89
N VAL A 145 -7.33 6.06 -10.47
CA VAL A 145 -7.71 6.23 -9.06
C VAL A 145 -9.17 5.86 -8.89
N ASP A 146 -9.42 4.76 -8.19
CA ASP A 146 -10.75 4.32 -7.79
C ASP A 146 -10.98 4.55 -6.29
N CYS A 147 -12.24 4.42 -5.87
CA CYS A 147 -12.66 4.58 -4.49
C CYS A 147 -13.83 3.64 -4.22
N MET A 148 -13.53 2.39 -3.85
CA MET A 148 -14.50 1.33 -3.58
C MET A 148 -13.89 0.23 -2.72
N ASP A 149 -14.70 -0.73 -2.29
CA ASP A 149 -14.18 -1.98 -1.74
C ASP A 149 -13.31 -2.68 -2.80
N ALA A 150 -12.07 -2.97 -2.44
CA ALA A 150 -11.10 -3.62 -3.30
C ALA A 150 -11.58 -5.00 -3.82
N ARG A 151 -12.42 -5.70 -3.04
CA ARG A 151 -12.99 -7.00 -3.42
C ARG A 151 -13.97 -6.89 -4.59
N GLU A 152 -14.57 -5.73 -4.79
CA GLU A 152 -15.50 -5.46 -5.88
C GLU A 152 -14.81 -4.92 -7.14
N LEU A 153 -13.49 -4.63 -7.07
CA LEU A 153 -12.76 -3.89 -8.10
C LEU A 153 -12.86 -4.55 -9.48
N VAL A 154 -12.67 -5.87 -9.55
CA VAL A 154 -12.74 -6.63 -10.82
C VAL A 154 -14.15 -6.65 -11.38
N THR A 155 -15.17 -6.80 -10.52
CA THR A 155 -16.57 -6.80 -10.93
C THR A 155 -17.02 -5.43 -11.43
N ALA A 156 -16.63 -4.36 -10.73
CA ALA A 156 -16.97 -2.98 -11.06
C ALA A 156 -16.12 -2.41 -12.21
N ARG A 157 -14.94 -2.99 -12.46
CA ARG A 157 -14.00 -2.65 -13.54
C ARG A 157 -13.52 -3.92 -14.25
N PRO A 158 -14.35 -4.58 -15.07
CA PRO A 158 -13.95 -5.79 -15.78
C PRO A 158 -12.68 -5.63 -16.63
N GLN A 159 -12.41 -4.41 -17.10
CA GLN A 159 -11.19 -4.07 -17.83
C GLN A 159 -9.90 -4.11 -17.00
N TYR A 160 -9.98 -4.23 -15.66
CA TYR A 160 -8.81 -4.39 -14.79
C TYR A 160 -8.41 -5.86 -14.61
N ALA A 161 -9.25 -6.81 -15.04
CA ALA A 161 -8.87 -8.21 -15.01
C ALA A 161 -7.61 -8.44 -15.85
N GLY A 162 -6.59 -9.07 -15.26
CA GLY A 162 -5.31 -9.30 -15.93
C GLY A 162 -4.49 -8.05 -16.24
N CYS A 163 -4.70 -6.92 -15.56
CA CYS A 163 -3.95 -5.69 -15.85
C CYS A 163 -2.56 -5.65 -15.19
N ALA A 164 -2.39 -6.28 -14.02
CA ALA A 164 -1.25 -6.02 -13.15
C ALA A 164 -0.14 -7.08 -13.24
N ASP A 165 1.12 -6.61 -13.26
CA ASP A 165 2.30 -7.44 -13.06
C ASP A 165 2.64 -7.59 -11.57
N VAL A 166 2.29 -6.57 -10.77
CA VAL A 166 2.53 -6.50 -9.33
C VAL A 166 1.24 -6.14 -8.60
N LEU A 167 0.87 -6.91 -7.59
CA LEU A 167 -0.20 -6.60 -6.65
C LEU A 167 0.37 -6.26 -5.28
N LEU A 168 0.02 -5.09 -4.74
CA LEU A 168 0.36 -4.68 -3.38
C LEU A 168 -0.84 -4.90 -2.46
N VAL A 169 -0.67 -5.73 -1.43
CA VAL A 169 -1.72 -6.05 -0.46
C VAL A 169 -1.39 -5.35 0.87
N ASN A 170 -1.69 -4.05 0.92
CA ASN A 170 -1.38 -3.18 2.05
C ASN A 170 -2.47 -3.13 3.13
N LEU A 171 -3.09 -4.28 3.42
CA LEU A 171 -4.12 -4.43 4.44
C LEU A 171 -3.67 -5.48 5.48
N PRO A 172 -2.99 -5.09 6.57
CA PRO A 172 -2.31 -6.05 7.42
C PRO A 172 -3.21 -7.00 8.22
N HIS A 173 -4.47 -6.66 8.43
CA HIS A 173 -5.36 -7.50 9.24
C HIS A 173 -6.10 -8.53 8.39
N ASP A 174 -6.57 -8.13 7.21
CA ASP A 174 -7.52 -8.94 6.42
C ASP A 174 -7.00 -9.24 5.00
N GLY A 175 -5.87 -8.67 4.59
CA GLY A 175 -5.42 -8.68 3.20
C GLY A 175 -5.16 -10.07 2.61
N ILE A 176 -4.77 -11.05 3.43
CA ILE A 176 -4.62 -12.44 2.97
C ILE A 176 -5.98 -13.02 2.56
N GLU A 177 -7.03 -12.80 3.35
CA GLU A 177 -8.37 -13.33 3.10
C GLU A 177 -9.01 -12.71 1.86
N HIS A 178 -8.56 -11.52 1.45
CA HIS A 178 -9.05 -10.84 0.25
C HIS A 178 -8.31 -11.27 -1.04
N LEU A 179 -7.28 -12.13 -0.95
CA LEU A 179 -6.54 -12.56 -2.14
C LEU A 179 -7.43 -13.19 -3.22
N PRO A 180 -8.42 -14.05 -2.93
CA PRO A 180 -9.26 -14.65 -3.97
C PRO A 180 -9.93 -13.62 -4.90
N GLU A 181 -10.36 -12.47 -4.38
CA GLU A 181 -10.97 -11.39 -5.14
C GLU A 181 -9.96 -10.49 -5.86
N LEU A 182 -8.71 -10.43 -5.37
CA LEU A 182 -7.66 -9.59 -5.94
C LEU A 182 -6.79 -10.29 -6.99
N LEU A 183 -6.58 -11.61 -6.86
CA LEU A 183 -5.78 -12.40 -7.80
C LEU A 183 -6.25 -12.34 -9.27
N PRO A 184 -7.54 -12.13 -9.60
CA PRO A 184 -7.98 -11.89 -10.97
C PRO A 184 -7.43 -10.59 -11.61
N LEU A 185 -6.90 -9.64 -10.82
CA LEU A 185 -6.22 -8.43 -11.35
C LEU A 185 -4.87 -8.77 -11.99
N LEU A 186 -4.27 -9.90 -11.62
CA LEU A 186 -2.94 -10.30 -12.08
C LEU A 186 -2.97 -10.84 -13.50
N LYS A 187 -1.93 -10.51 -14.29
CA LYS A 187 -1.68 -11.08 -15.62
C LYS A 187 -1.48 -12.59 -15.59
N ASP A 188 -1.66 -13.24 -16.73
CA ASP A 188 -1.48 -14.69 -16.89
C ASP A 188 -0.01 -15.14 -16.83
N GLU A 189 0.91 -14.22 -17.08
CA GLU A 189 2.34 -14.44 -16.92
C GLU A 189 2.74 -14.59 -15.44
N GLU A 190 4.03 -14.79 -15.18
CA GLU A 190 4.57 -14.61 -13.84
C GLU A 190 4.29 -13.20 -13.33
N THR A 191 3.86 -13.12 -12.07
CA THR A 191 3.44 -11.90 -11.37
C THR A 191 3.96 -11.91 -9.93
N LEU A 192 4.10 -10.73 -9.35
CA LEU A 192 4.56 -10.55 -7.97
C LEU A 192 3.40 -10.08 -7.09
N VAL A 193 3.20 -10.74 -5.96
CA VAL A 193 2.35 -10.23 -4.87
C VAL A 193 3.24 -9.83 -3.71
N CYS A 194 3.12 -8.58 -3.26
CA CYS A 194 3.79 -8.11 -2.05
C CYS A 194 2.73 -7.68 -1.04
N GLY A 195 2.82 -8.15 0.19
CA GLY A 195 1.90 -7.72 1.23
C GLY A 195 2.47 -7.84 2.63
N TRP A 196 1.64 -7.43 3.58
CA TRP A 196 1.92 -7.50 5.00
C TRP A 196 0.75 -8.17 5.69
N THR A 197 1.04 -8.87 6.78
CA THR A 197 0.00 -9.41 7.65
C THR A 197 0.39 -9.30 9.11
N ILE A 198 -0.59 -9.14 10.00
CA ILE A 198 -0.43 -9.15 11.44
C ILE A 198 -1.24 -10.33 11.97
N VAL A 199 -0.54 -11.39 12.35
CA VAL A 199 -1.12 -12.64 12.85
C VAL A 199 -0.48 -13.03 14.17
N ASP A 200 -1.03 -14.04 14.84
CA ASP A 200 -0.38 -14.63 15.99
C ASP A 200 0.94 -15.29 15.58
N ARG A 201 1.94 -15.24 16.46
CA ARG A 201 3.31 -15.75 16.18
C ARG A 201 3.35 -17.24 15.81
N GLU A 202 2.37 -18.00 16.25
CA GLU A 202 2.22 -19.43 15.97
C GLU A 202 1.51 -19.70 14.63
N THR A 203 0.97 -18.66 13.98
CA THR A 203 0.29 -18.81 12.70
C THR A 203 1.27 -19.17 11.59
N ASP A 204 0.97 -20.24 10.86
CA ASP A 204 1.66 -20.57 9.62
C ASP A 204 1.17 -19.68 8.47
N VAL A 205 1.86 -18.56 8.27
CA VAL A 205 1.55 -17.58 7.21
C VAL A 205 1.62 -18.23 5.82
N LEU A 206 2.55 -19.15 5.59
CA LEU A 206 2.73 -19.78 4.29
C LEU A 206 1.53 -20.66 3.95
N SER A 207 1.09 -21.49 4.90
CA SER A 207 -0.10 -22.33 4.73
C SER A 207 -1.35 -21.49 4.42
N ASN A 208 -1.55 -20.38 5.13
CA ASN A 208 -2.67 -19.47 4.86
C ASN A 208 -2.60 -18.90 3.43
N LEU A 209 -1.42 -18.45 2.99
CA LEU A 209 -1.23 -17.95 1.62
C LEU A 209 -1.50 -19.04 0.57
N TYR A 210 -1.04 -20.27 0.81
CA TYR A 210 -1.36 -21.41 -0.08
C TYR A 210 -2.85 -21.65 -0.19
N THR A 211 -3.58 -21.66 0.94
CA THR A 211 -5.05 -21.85 0.94
C THR A 211 -5.74 -20.82 0.05
N GLN A 212 -5.34 -19.55 0.13
CA GLN A 212 -5.98 -18.49 -0.64
C GLN A 212 -5.60 -18.51 -2.13
N VAL A 213 -4.41 -19.02 -2.47
CA VAL A 213 -3.96 -19.11 -3.87
C VAL A 213 -4.48 -20.37 -4.56
N GLN A 214 -4.76 -21.46 -3.83
CA GLN A 214 -5.10 -22.76 -4.40
C GLN A 214 -6.29 -22.72 -5.36
N ASP A 215 -7.32 -21.92 -5.05
CA ASP A 215 -8.53 -21.81 -5.86
C ASP A 215 -8.40 -20.85 -7.06
N SER A 216 -7.29 -20.09 -7.13
CA SER A 216 -7.08 -19.04 -8.13
C SER A 216 -6.52 -19.51 -9.48
N LYS A 217 -6.38 -20.83 -9.68
CA LYS A 217 -5.67 -21.44 -10.84
C LYS A 217 -4.22 -20.95 -10.99
N ARG A 218 -3.60 -20.48 -9.91
CA ARG A 218 -2.20 -20.08 -9.85
C ARG A 218 -1.42 -20.98 -8.89
N SER A 219 -0.11 -21.01 -9.07
CA SER A 219 0.83 -21.67 -8.18
C SER A 219 1.88 -20.69 -7.70
N ILE A 220 2.23 -20.79 -6.41
CA ILE A 220 3.37 -20.09 -5.83
C ILE A 220 4.64 -20.78 -6.32
N GLN A 221 5.44 -20.09 -7.14
CA GLN A 221 6.72 -20.57 -7.66
C GLN A 221 7.83 -20.36 -6.64
N THR A 222 7.89 -19.15 -6.07
CA THR A 222 8.81 -18.79 -5.01
C THR A 222 8.10 -17.90 -4.00
N TYR A 223 8.55 -17.95 -2.74
CA TYR A 223 8.07 -17.08 -1.69
C TYR A 223 9.23 -16.58 -0.82
N ASP A 224 9.04 -15.40 -0.25
CA ASP A 224 9.86 -14.88 0.84
C ASP A 224 8.91 -14.37 1.93
N ILE A 225 9.03 -14.91 3.14
CA ILE A 225 8.19 -14.54 4.28
C ILE A 225 9.11 -14.19 5.45
N GLN A 226 8.98 -12.97 5.95
CA GLN A 226 9.86 -12.43 6.97
C GLN A 226 9.06 -11.83 8.13
N GLU A 227 9.38 -12.24 9.36
CA GLU A 227 8.90 -11.52 10.54
C GLU A 227 9.63 -10.16 10.61
N ILE A 228 8.87 -9.07 10.54
CA ILE A 228 9.42 -7.71 10.54
C ILE A 228 9.57 -7.18 11.97
N LYS A 229 8.56 -7.41 12.82
CA LYS A 229 8.54 -6.95 14.21
C LYS A 229 7.40 -7.59 15.00
N GLY A 230 7.54 -7.61 16.32
CA GLY A 230 6.41 -7.83 17.23
C GLY A 230 5.37 -6.72 17.11
N PHE A 231 4.08 -7.10 17.08
CA PHE A 231 2.94 -6.18 17.11
C PHE A 231 2.29 -6.12 18.50
N SER A 232 2.19 -7.27 19.17
CA SER A 232 1.78 -7.40 20.58
C SER A 232 2.60 -8.52 21.24
N THR A 233 2.21 -8.92 22.47
CA THR A 233 2.78 -10.10 23.14
C THR A 233 2.60 -11.38 22.32
N THR A 234 1.46 -11.54 21.66
CA THR A 234 1.11 -12.76 20.89
C THR A 234 1.21 -12.58 19.39
N LYS A 235 1.15 -11.34 18.88
CA LYS A 235 1.10 -11.06 17.43
C LYS A 235 2.40 -10.50 16.90
N ALA A 236 2.73 -10.86 15.66
CA ALA A 236 3.84 -10.31 14.90
C ALA A 236 3.38 -9.85 13.52
N MET A 237 4.10 -8.87 12.98
CA MET A 237 3.91 -8.38 11.62
C MET A 237 4.86 -9.15 10.70
N TYR A 238 4.29 -9.83 9.72
CA TYR A 238 5.02 -10.51 8.66
C TYR A 238 4.91 -9.73 7.36
N ARG A 239 5.97 -9.79 6.58
CA ARG A 239 5.98 -9.41 5.17
C ARG A 239 5.99 -10.68 4.35
N TYR A 240 5.28 -10.67 3.23
CA TYR A 240 5.34 -11.76 2.26
C TYR A 240 5.54 -11.21 0.85
N GLU A 241 6.33 -11.93 0.08
CA GLU A 241 6.47 -11.81 -1.36
C GLU A 241 6.16 -13.16 -2.00
N LEU A 242 5.34 -13.17 -3.04
CA LEU A 242 4.99 -14.38 -3.79
C LEU A 242 5.21 -14.13 -5.28
N ILE A 243 5.98 -15.01 -5.93
CA ILE A 243 5.97 -15.10 -7.39
C ILE A 243 4.91 -16.14 -7.76
N LEU A 244 3.89 -15.68 -8.48
CA LEU A 244 2.77 -16.51 -8.92
C LEU A 244 2.82 -16.70 -10.43
N SER A 245 2.59 -17.93 -10.88
CA SER A 245 2.35 -18.26 -12.28
C SER A 245 1.00 -18.94 -12.44
N ARG A 246 0.35 -18.79 -13.59
CA ARG A 246 -0.85 -19.57 -13.91
C ARG A 246 -0.49 -21.05 -14.00
N LEU A 247 -1.37 -21.93 -13.50
CA LEU A 247 -1.20 -23.38 -13.64
C LEU A 247 -1.23 -23.72 -15.14
N ASN A 248 -0.18 -24.37 -15.63
CA ASN A 248 -0.20 -24.94 -16.97
C ASN A 248 -1.22 -26.08 -16.98
N ASN A 249 -2.31 -25.91 -17.72
CA ASN A 249 -3.18 -27.04 -18.08
C ASN A 249 -2.35 -27.98 -18.98
N ARG A 250 -1.73 -28.99 -18.39
CA ARG A 250 -1.29 -30.19 -19.12
C ARG A 250 -2.43 -31.19 -19.15
#